data_AF-A0A382R7Y3-F1
#
_entry.id   AF-A0A382R7Y3-F1
#
_cell.length_a   1.000
_cell.length_b   1.000
_cell.length_c   1.000
_cell.angle_alpha   90.00
_cell.angle_beta   90.00
_cell.angle_gamma   90.00
#
_symmetry.space_group_name_H-M   'P 1'
#
loop_
_entity.id
_entity.type
_entity.pdbx_description
1 polymer ?
#
loop_
_entity_poly.entity_id
_entity_poly.type
_entity_poly.pdbx_seq_one_letter_code
_entity_poly.pdbx_strand_id
1 'polypeptide(L)'
;MGNDKPKFDLETIRHSTAHLMAQAVKQLYPDAQVTIGPVIEDGFYYDFYHESPFVPEDLEKIEQRMKDISSKNLNIARKELPRDEALKMFDEMGEPFKREIIDDIESDEPISVYSQGEFTDLCRGPHVENTKVLKSFKLLNLSAAYWRGDERNKVLQRIYGTAWHTDKELRVYLKRLEEAKKRDHRKLGKELDLFSVTDEVGPGLILWHPKGSRIRCLMEDFWKEEHFKNGYEMVHSPHAAKVDMWKTSGHMDFYKDNIFSP
;
A
#
# COMPACT_ATOMS: atom_id res chain seq x y z
N MET A 1 4.67 -30.95 -21.80
CA MET A 1 5.02 -29.55 -22.12
C MET A 1 5.68 -28.97 -20.89
N GLY A 2 6.91 -28.49 -21.02
CA GLY A 2 7.91 -28.40 -19.95
C GLY A 2 7.46 -27.65 -18.70
N ASN A 3 7.62 -28.31 -17.54
CA ASN A 3 7.56 -27.71 -16.21
C ASN A 3 8.89 -26.98 -15.92
N ASP A 4 9.23 -25.97 -16.72
CA ASP A 4 10.31 -25.07 -16.32
C ASP A 4 9.78 -24.19 -15.19
N LYS A 5 10.18 -24.52 -13.96
CA LYS A 5 9.93 -23.65 -12.81
C LYS A 5 10.52 -22.28 -13.13
N PRO A 6 9.78 -21.18 -12.88
CA PRO A 6 10.31 -19.85 -13.09
C PRO A 6 11.59 -19.66 -12.26
N LYS A 7 12.62 -19.06 -12.89
CA LYS A 7 13.96 -18.89 -12.30
C LYS A 7 13.95 -18.06 -11.00
N PHE A 8 13.03 -17.11 -10.90
CA PHE A 8 12.82 -16.25 -9.75
C PHE A 8 11.40 -16.46 -9.24
N ASP A 9 11.19 -16.35 -7.94
CA ASP A 9 9.85 -16.32 -7.35
C ASP A 9 9.12 -14.99 -7.61
N LEU A 10 7.83 -14.94 -7.29
CA LEU A 10 7.01 -13.74 -7.48
C LEU A 10 7.46 -12.59 -6.59
N GLU A 11 7.97 -12.86 -5.39
CA GLU A 11 8.42 -11.83 -4.46
C GLU A 11 9.61 -11.07 -5.06
N THR A 12 10.62 -11.79 -5.56
CA THR A 12 11.78 -11.22 -6.25
C THR A 12 11.38 -10.44 -7.50
N ILE A 13 10.42 -10.95 -8.28
CA ILE A 13 9.90 -10.25 -9.47
C ILE A 13 9.20 -8.96 -9.07
N ARG A 14 8.32 -9.00 -8.07
CA ARG A 14 7.58 -7.82 -7.59
C ARG A 14 8.50 -6.78 -7.00
N HIS A 15 9.48 -7.20 -6.21
CA HIS A 15 10.48 -6.32 -5.63
C HIS A 15 11.33 -5.63 -6.70
N SER A 16 11.78 -6.40 -7.70
CA SER A 16 12.52 -5.84 -8.85
C SER A 16 11.64 -4.95 -9.71
N THR A 17 10.34 -5.23 -9.81
CA THR A 17 9.39 -4.36 -10.54
C THR A 17 9.11 -3.07 -9.76
N ALA A 18 9.15 -3.08 -8.44
CA ALA A 18 9.10 -1.86 -7.63
C ALA A 18 10.30 -0.94 -7.94
N HIS A 19 11.52 -1.49 -8.03
CA HIS A 19 12.70 -0.73 -8.46
C HIS A 19 12.60 -0.23 -9.90
N LEU A 20 12.05 -1.06 -10.82
CA LEU A 20 11.76 -0.63 -12.19
C LEU A 20 10.80 0.57 -12.23
N MET A 21 9.77 0.56 -11.37
CA MET A 21 8.83 1.67 -11.23
C MET A 21 9.52 2.91 -10.66
N ALA A 22 10.32 2.78 -9.60
CA ALA A 22 11.07 3.89 -9.03
C ALA A 22 12.05 4.52 -10.04
N GLN A 23 12.76 3.70 -10.82
CA GLN A 23 13.58 4.20 -11.91
C GLN A 23 12.76 4.96 -12.97
N ALA A 24 11.61 4.43 -13.36
CA ALA A 24 10.73 5.07 -14.32
C ALA A 24 10.22 6.44 -13.81
N VAL A 25 9.83 6.51 -12.54
CA VAL A 25 9.44 7.76 -11.88
C VAL A 25 10.60 8.74 -11.89
N LYS A 26 11.81 8.36 -11.47
CA LYS A 26 12.97 9.27 -11.46
C LYS A 26 13.38 9.77 -12.84
N GLN A 27 13.13 9.01 -13.90
CA GLN A 27 13.42 9.46 -15.27
C GLN A 27 12.37 10.43 -15.82
N LEU A 28 11.12 10.36 -15.35
CA LEU A 28 10.03 11.25 -15.77
C LEU A 28 9.90 12.48 -14.86
N TYR A 29 10.20 12.32 -13.57
CA TYR A 29 10.07 13.31 -12.51
C TYR A 29 11.37 13.32 -11.68
N PRO A 30 12.45 13.95 -12.18
CA PRO A 30 13.76 13.92 -11.52
C PRO A 30 13.75 14.46 -10.08
N ASP A 31 12.87 15.41 -9.79
CA ASP A 31 12.71 16.05 -8.48
C ASP A 31 11.90 15.19 -7.48
N ALA A 32 11.30 14.08 -7.92
CA ALA A 32 10.63 13.15 -7.01
C ALA A 32 11.67 12.43 -6.15
N GLN A 33 11.42 12.31 -4.85
CA GLN A 33 12.26 11.58 -3.91
C GLN A 33 11.68 10.20 -3.62
N VAL A 34 12.53 9.20 -3.57
CA VAL A 34 12.18 7.79 -3.44
C VAL A 34 12.31 7.36 -1.99
N THR A 35 11.31 6.67 -1.43
CA THR A 35 11.32 6.32 0.00
C THR A 35 11.35 4.80 0.23
N ILE A 36 10.21 4.12 0.34
CA ILE A 36 10.10 2.68 0.58
C ILE A 36 9.23 2.01 -0.47
N GLY A 37 9.65 0.82 -0.92
CA GLY A 37 8.95 0.06 -1.95
C GLY A 37 8.87 -1.45 -1.70
N PRO A 38 8.14 -1.89 -0.67
CA PRO A 38 8.06 -3.30 -0.32
C PRO A 38 7.11 -4.07 -1.24
N VAL A 39 7.28 -5.40 -1.21
CA VAL A 39 6.33 -6.36 -1.78
C VAL A 39 5.13 -6.51 -0.86
N ILE A 40 3.96 -6.75 -1.44
CA ILE A 40 2.73 -7.12 -0.74
C ILE A 40 2.15 -8.41 -1.38
N GLU A 41 1.15 -9.02 -0.74
CA GLU A 41 0.60 -10.35 -1.11
C GLU A 41 0.37 -10.54 -2.61
N ASP A 42 -0.20 -9.55 -3.30
CA ASP A 42 -0.52 -9.61 -4.74
C ASP A 42 0.21 -8.57 -5.60
N GLY A 43 1.28 -7.95 -5.08
CA GLY A 43 1.95 -6.90 -5.82
C GLY A 43 3.06 -6.21 -5.05
N PHE A 44 3.16 -4.91 -5.24
CA PHE A 44 4.11 -4.04 -4.57
C PHE A 44 3.52 -2.63 -4.51
N TYR A 45 4.13 -1.78 -3.70
CA TYR A 45 3.94 -0.35 -3.83
C TYR A 45 5.29 0.35 -3.76
N TYR A 46 5.32 1.63 -4.07
CA TYR A 46 6.44 2.50 -3.76
C TYR A 46 5.93 3.88 -3.36
N ASP A 47 6.46 4.39 -2.26
CA ASP A 47 6.16 5.71 -1.72
C ASP A 47 7.14 6.76 -2.25
N PHE A 48 6.60 7.85 -2.78
CA PHE A 48 7.36 8.97 -3.33
C PHE A 48 6.97 10.26 -2.63
N TYR A 49 7.95 11.11 -2.36
CA TYR A 49 7.68 12.52 -2.10
C TYR A 49 7.84 13.30 -3.40
N HIS A 50 6.82 14.06 -3.77
CA HIS A 50 6.85 14.94 -4.92
C HIS A 50 5.89 16.09 -4.65
N GLU A 51 6.34 17.34 -4.86
CA GLU A 51 5.54 18.53 -4.55
C GLU A 51 4.23 18.56 -5.35
N SER A 52 4.30 18.13 -6.61
CA SER A 52 3.11 17.97 -7.45
C SER A 52 2.49 16.58 -7.24
N PRO A 53 1.20 16.48 -6.90
CA PRO A 53 0.52 15.20 -6.85
C PRO A 53 0.53 14.49 -8.21
N PHE A 54 0.90 13.22 -8.23
CA PHE A 54 0.66 12.33 -9.37
C PHE A 54 -0.84 12.21 -9.61
N VAL A 55 -1.20 12.20 -10.89
CA VAL A 55 -2.57 11.99 -11.34
C VAL A 55 -2.70 10.63 -12.04
N PRO A 56 -3.92 10.09 -12.23
CA PRO A 56 -4.11 8.81 -12.92
C PRO A 56 -3.41 8.73 -14.30
N GLU A 57 -3.33 9.84 -15.03
CA GLU A 57 -2.67 9.94 -16.33
C GLU A 57 -1.14 9.73 -16.23
N ASP A 58 -0.54 10.04 -15.09
CA ASP A 58 0.89 9.81 -14.86
C ASP A 58 1.20 8.33 -14.71
N LEU A 59 0.28 7.52 -14.17
CA LEU A 59 0.45 6.07 -14.10
C LEU A 59 0.64 5.46 -15.49
N GLU A 60 -0.07 5.96 -16.50
CA GLU A 60 0.07 5.48 -17.88
C GLU A 60 1.46 5.80 -18.45
N LYS A 61 1.95 7.02 -18.19
CA LYS A 61 3.30 7.45 -18.61
C LYS A 61 4.39 6.64 -17.90
N ILE A 62 4.26 6.45 -16.59
CA ILE A 62 5.20 5.68 -15.77
C ILE A 62 5.21 4.23 -16.25
N GLU A 63 4.05 3.60 -16.42
CA GLU A 63 3.96 2.21 -16.90
C GLU A 63 4.57 2.05 -18.28
N GLN A 64 4.34 3.00 -19.20
CA GLN A 64 4.98 2.97 -20.52
C GLN A 64 6.50 3.09 -20.38
N ARG A 65 6.98 3.98 -19.51
CA ARG A 65 8.42 4.12 -19.28
C ARG A 65 9.04 2.87 -18.64
N MET A 66 8.34 2.20 -17.73
CA MET A 66 8.75 0.90 -17.18
C MET A 66 8.91 -0.15 -18.29
N LYS A 67 7.99 -0.21 -19.25
CA LYS A 67 8.07 -1.13 -20.40
C LYS A 67 9.30 -0.82 -21.26
N ASP A 68 9.56 0.46 -21.50
CA ASP A 68 10.75 0.89 -22.27
C ASP A 68 12.04 0.46 -21.56
N ILE A 69 12.15 0.66 -20.23
CA ILE A 69 13.33 0.27 -19.44
C ILE A 69 13.49 -1.25 -19.39
N SER A 70 12.41 -2.00 -19.23
CA SER A 70 12.42 -3.47 -19.29
C SER A 70 12.98 -3.98 -20.62
N SER A 71 12.61 -3.34 -21.74
CA SER A 71 13.08 -3.73 -23.07
C SER A 71 14.60 -3.54 -23.27
N LYS A 72 15.24 -2.65 -22.50
CA LYS A 72 16.67 -2.34 -22.59
C LYS A 72 17.58 -3.41 -21.99
N ASN A 73 17.05 -4.39 -21.25
CA ASN A 73 17.86 -5.47 -20.66
C ASN A 73 19.02 -4.96 -19.80
N LEU A 74 18.75 -4.00 -18.92
CA LEU A 74 19.77 -3.46 -18.03
C LEU A 74 20.12 -4.49 -16.98
N ASN A 75 21.41 -4.73 -16.75
CA ASN A 75 21.86 -5.59 -15.65
C ASN A 75 21.53 -4.92 -14.31
N ILE A 76 21.05 -5.73 -13.36
CA ILE A 76 20.84 -5.31 -11.97
C ILE A 76 22.03 -5.83 -11.16
N ALA A 77 22.77 -4.93 -10.53
CA ALA A 77 23.97 -5.26 -9.78
C ALA A 77 23.84 -4.85 -8.32
N ARG A 78 24.11 -5.79 -7.42
CA ARG A 78 24.26 -5.52 -5.98
C ARG A 78 25.66 -4.98 -5.70
N LYS A 79 25.74 -3.94 -4.87
CA LYS A 79 26.99 -3.43 -4.29
C LYS A 79 26.81 -3.32 -2.78
N GLU A 80 27.90 -3.52 -2.06
CA GLU A 80 27.98 -3.21 -0.63
C GLU A 80 28.88 -1.99 -0.48
N LEU A 81 28.39 -0.99 0.24
CA LEU A 81 29.09 0.25 0.49
C LEU A 81 29.31 0.41 2.00
N PRO A 82 30.45 0.98 2.42
CA PRO A 82 30.57 1.52 3.76
C PRO A 82 29.43 2.50 4.05
N ARG A 83 28.96 2.53 5.30
CA ARG A 83 27.85 3.39 5.73
C ARG A 83 28.06 4.86 5.32
N ASP A 84 29.24 5.41 5.59
CA ASP A 84 29.57 6.81 5.27
C ASP A 84 29.54 7.09 3.76
N GLU A 85 29.96 6.12 2.94
CA GLU A 85 29.88 6.24 1.48
C GLU A 85 28.44 6.18 0.98
N ALA A 86 27.62 5.30 1.56
CA ALA A 86 26.20 5.22 1.22
C ALA A 86 25.45 6.50 1.61
N LEU A 87 25.69 7.04 2.81
CA LEU A 87 25.12 8.31 3.27
C LEU A 87 25.49 9.45 2.33
N LYS A 88 26.78 9.58 2.00
CA LYS A 88 27.27 10.60 1.06
C LYS A 88 26.64 10.45 -0.33
N MET A 89 26.53 9.22 -0.85
CA MET A 89 25.91 8.96 -2.14
C MET A 89 24.45 9.43 -2.19
N PHE A 90 23.65 9.09 -1.18
CA PHE A 90 22.23 9.50 -1.15
C PHE A 90 22.04 11.00 -0.88
N ASP A 91 22.95 11.65 -0.13
CA ASP A 91 22.98 13.11 0.01
C ASP A 91 23.26 13.80 -1.33
N GLU A 92 24.26 13.33 -2.09
CA GLU A 92 24.59 13.87 -3.42
C GLU A 92 23.47 13.62 -4.45
N MET A 93 22.70 12.55 -4.29
CA MET A 93 21.52 12.25 -5.10
C MET A 93 20.26 13.04 -4.69
N GLY A 94 20.29 13.75 -3.56
CA GLY A 94 19.13 14.49 -3.04
C GLY A 94 18.01 13.60 -2.50
N GLU A 95 18.36 12.45 -1.90
CA GLU A 95 17.41 11.44 -1.39
C GLU A 95 17.43 11.37 0.16
N PRO A 96 16.91 12.40 0.87
CA PRO A 96 16.99 12.51 2.33
C PRO A 96 16.28 11.37 3.07
N PHE A 97 15.20 10.82 2.51
CA PHE A 97 14.51 9.68 3.11
C PHE A 97 15.38 8.42 3.18
N LYS A 98 16.25 8.20 2.19
CA LYS A 98 17.18 7.06 2.18
C LYS A 98 18.25 7.22 3.26
N ARG A 99 18.70 8.45 3.49
CA ARG A 99 19.59 8.77 4.61
C ARG A 99 18.94 8.46 5.95
N GLU A 100 17.71 8.93 6.19
CA GLU A 100 16.99 8.63 7.44
C GLU A 100 16.83 7.12 7.66
N ILE A 101 16.58 6.34 6.60
CA ILE A 101 16.50 4.88 6.71
C ILE A 101 17.87 4.30 7.10
N ILE A 102 18.97 4.79 6.54
CA ILE A 102 20.31 4.31 6.88
C ILE A 102 20.63 4.64 8.34
N ASP A 103 20.34 5.86 8.80
CA ASP A 103 20.60 6.30 10.17
C ASP A 103 19.89 5.43 11.22
N ASP A 104 18.73 4.85 10.89
CA ASP A 104 17.99 3.92 11.75
C ASP A 104 18.53 2.48 11.76
N ILE A 105 19.39 2.11 10.83
CA ILE A 105 19.98 0.77 10.81
C ILE A 105 20.99 0.71 11.95
N GLU A 106 20.70 -0.04 13.02
CA GLU A 106 21.59 -0.18 14.18
C GLU A 106 22.82 -1.07 13.91
N SER A 107 22.90 -1.72 12.75
CA SER A 107 23.98 -2.63 12.38
C SER A 107 25.19 -1.89 11.79
N ASP A 108 26.39 -2.33 12.17
CA ASP A 108 27.66 -1.90 11.55
C ASP A 108 27.94 -2.61 10.21
N GLU A 109 27.04 -3.47 9.74
CA GLU A 109 27.18 -4.15 8.45
C GLU A 109 27.18 -3.15 7.28
N PRO A 110 27.94 -3.46 6.20
CA PRO A 110 27.91 -2.67 4.97
C PRO A 110 26.49 -2.49 4.43
N ILE A 111 26.21 -1.31 3.92
CA ILE A 111 24.94 -0.95 3.34
C ILE A 111 24.85 -1.52 1.93
N SER A 112 23.86 -2.38 1.68
CA SER A 112 23.64 -2.94 0.35
C SER A 112 22.76 -2.02 -0.51
N VAL A 113 23.20 -1.80 -1.74
CA VAL A 113 22.48 -1.04 -2.75
C VAL A 113 22.38 -1.84 -4.04
N TYR A 114 21.32 -1.60 -4.81
CA TYR A 114 21.14 -2.22 -6.13
C TYR A 114 21.08 -1.14 -7.20
N SER A 115 21.87 -1.32 -8.26
CA SER A 115 21.93 -0.40 -9.40
C SER A 115 21.38 -1.07 -10.67
N GLN A 116 20.59 -0.32 -11.44
CA GLN A 116 20.12 -0.70 -12.78
C GLN A 116 20.18 0.49 -13.74
N GLY A 117 21.19 0.51 -14.62
CA GLY A 117 21.53 1.71 -15.39
C GLY A 117 21.88 2.88 -14.45
N GLU A 118 21.28 4.04 -14.68
CA GLU A 118 21.52 5.26 -13.88
C GLU A 118 20.80 5.28 -12.52
N PHE A 119 19.94 4.29 -12.23
CA PHE A 119 19.19 4.24 -10.98
C PHE A 119 19.91 3.36 -9.96
N THR A 120 20.07 3.86 -8.73
CA THR A 120 20.61 3.12 -7.59
C THR A 120 19.70 3.32 -6.39
N ASP A 121 19.45 2.25 -5.65
CA ASP A 121 18.53 2.26 -4.53
C ASP A 121 19.03 1.43 -3.35
N LEU A 122 18.67 1.86 -2.13
CA LEU A 122 18.94 1.18 -0.88
C LEU A 122 18.02 -0.02 -0.75
N CYS A 123 18.60 -1.22 -0.79
CA CYS A 123 17.82 -2.44 -0.76
C CYS A 123 18.67 -3.66 -0.38
N ARG A 124 18.09 -4.61 0.37
CA ARG A 124 18.72 -5.90 0.70
C ARG A 124 18.57 -6.94 -0.41
N GLY A 125 17.50 -6.85 -1.19
CA GLY A 125 17.12 -7.81 -2.23
C GLY A 125 16.47 -9.08 -1.67
N PRO A 126 16.46 -10.19 -2.42
CA PRO A 126 17.10 -10.37 -3.73
C PRO A 126 16.40 -9.62 -4.86
N HIS A 127 17.09 -9.53 -6.01
CA HIS A 127 16.57 -9.00 -7.27
C HIS A 127 16.83 -9.96 -8.43
N VAL A 128 16.07 -9.79 -9.53
CA VAL A 128 16.34 -10.47 -10.80
C VAL A 128 17.66 -9.98 -11.42
N GLU A 129 18.23 -10.77 -12.34
CA GLU A 129 19.53 -10.43 -12.95
C GLU A 129 19.49 -9.21 -13.88
N ASN A 130 18.38 -8.98 -14.56
CA ASN A 130 18.23 -7.88 -15.51
C ASN A 130 16.76 -7.46 -15.68
N THR A 131 16.56 -6.24 -16.17
CA THR A 131 15.22 -5.65 -16.32
C THR A 131 14.35 -6.37 -17.35
N LYS A 132 14.93 -7.12 -18.29
CA LYS A 132 14.17 -7.84 -19.34
C LYS A 132 13.36 -9.01 -18.79
N VAL A 133 13.67 -9.49 -17.59
CA VAL A 133 12.86 -10.49 -16.88
C VAL A 133 11.48 -9.91 -16.51
N LEU A 134 11.40 -8.60 -16.28
CA LEU A 134 10.22 -7.90 -15.77
C LEU A 134 9.29 -7.49 -16.93
N LYS A 135 8.37 -8.36 -17.34
CA LYS A 135 7.50 -8.09 -18.50
C LYS A 135 6.02 -7.94 -18.15
N SER A 136 5.55 -8.74 -17.20
CA SER A 136 4.13 -8.88 -16.92
C SER A 136 3.75 -8.13 -15.67
N PHE A 137 3.61 -6.80 -15.79
CA PHE A 137 3.24 -5.91 -14.69
C PHE A 137 2.13 -4.92 -15.07
N LYS A 138 1.47 -4.35 -14.07
CA LYS A 138 0.44 -3.31 -14.22
C LYS A 138 0.46 -2.37 -13.02
N LEU A 139 0.40 -1.07 -13.25
CA LEU A 139 0.12 -0.09 -12.19
C LEU A 139 -1.38 -0.01 -11.91
N LEU A 140 -1.77 0.01 -10.64
CA LEU A 140 -3.16 -0.20 -10.20
C LEU A 140 -3.85 1.10 -9.79
N ASN A 141 -3.32 1.78 -8.77
CA ASN A 141 -3.91 3.00 -8.21
C ASN A 141 -2.85 3.81 -7.43
N LEU A 142 -3.27 5.00 -7.04
CA LEU A 142 -2.54 5.93 -6.20
C LEU A 142 -3.22 6.01 -4.83
N SER A 143 -2.44 6.17 -3.76
CA SER A 143 -2.96 6.60 -2.46
C SER A 143 -2.01 7.58 -1.80
N ALA A 144 -2.48 8.28 -0.77
CA ALA A 144 -1.60 9.00 0.14
C ALA A 144 -1.08 8.04 1.22
N ALA A 145 0.11 8.32 1.73
CA ALA A 145 0.68 7.72 2.92
C ALA A 145 1.39 8.81 3.72
N TYR A 146 1.60 8.59 5.01
CA TYR A 146 2.43 9.47 5.83
C TYR A 146 3.78 8.83 6.07
N TRP A 147 4.85 9.62 6.01
CA TRP A 147 6.18 9.11 6.34
C TRP A 147 6.20 8.53 7.76
N ARG A 148 6.64 7.27 7.89
CA ARG A 148 6.59 6.46 9.13
C ARG A 148 5.19 6.27 9.74
N GLY A 149 4.13 6.50 8.97
CA GLY A 149 2.75 6.39 9.44
C GLY A 149 2.32 7.47 10.42
N ASP A 150 3.11 8.54 10.59
CA ASP A 150 2.78 9.67 11.47
C ASP A 150 2.21 10.83 10.65
N GLU A 151 0.95 11.19 10.92
CA GLU A 151 0.21 12.26 10.25
C GLU A 151 0.88 13.65 10.31
N ARG A 152 1.83 13.84 11.24
CA ARG A 152 2.60 15.08 11.40
C ARG A 152 3.76 15.19 10.41
N ASN A 153 4.14 14.08 9.78
CA ASN A 153 5.25 14.03 8.84
C ASN A 153 4.80 14.38 7.42
N LYS A 154 5.78 14.42 6.49
CA LYS A 154 5.54 14.64 5.07
C LYS A 154 4.55 13.62 4.51
N VAL A 155 3.58 14.12 3.74
CA VAL A 155 2.66 13.29 2.97
C VAL A 155 3.41 12.75 1.76
N LEU A 156 3.36 11.43 1.61
CA LEU A 156 3.92 10.67 0.50
C LEU A 156 2.81 10.20 -0.42
N GLN A 157 3.18 9.95 -1.66
CA GLN A 157 2.32 9.44 -2.71
C GLN A 157 2.72 8.01 -3.01
N ARG A 158 1.81 7.09 -2.72
CA ARG A 158 1.99 5.66 -2.90
C ARG A 158 1.47 5.23 -4.25
N ILE A 159 2.32 4.65 -5.07
CA ILE A 159 1.93 4.00 -6.33
C ILE A 159 1.87 2.50 -6.11
N TYR A 160 0.70 1.89 -6.32
CA TYR A 160 0.54 0.44 -6.27
C TYR A 160 0.73 -0.19 -7.65
N GLY A 161 1.38 -1.34 -7.67
CA GLY A 161 1.54 -2.16 -8.86
C GLY A 161 1.45 -3.65 -8.55
N THR A 162 1.32 -4.45 -9.60
CA THR A 162 1.37 -5.91 -9.51
C THR A 162 2.28 -6.45 -10.61
N ALA A 163 2.94 -7.57 -10.35
CA ALA A 163 3.79 -8.26 -11.31
C ALA A 163 3.63 -9.78 -11.16
N TRP A 164 3.73 -10.49 -12.29
CA TRP A 164 3.49 -11.92 -12.43
C TRP A 164 4.55 -12.57 -13.33
N HIS A 165 4.62 -13.90 -13.33
CA HIS A 165 5.57 -14.59 -14.23
C HIS A 165 5.14 -14.47 -15.70
N THR A 166 3.84 -14.36 -15.96
CA THR A 166 3.29 -14.35 -17.32
C THR A 166 2.13 -13.36 -17.49
N ASP A 167 1.93 -12.90 -18.73
CA ASP A 167 0.79 -12.04 -19.10
C ASP A 167 -0.56 -12.76 -18.95
N LYS A 168 -0.55 -14.10 -18.93
CA LYS A 168 -1.75 -14.89 -18.65
C LYS A 168 -2.16 -14.76 -17.19
N GLU A 169 -1.22 -14.93 -16.26
CA GLU A 169 -1.46 -14.76 -14.82
C GLU A 169 -1.90 -13.34 -14.49
N LEU A 170 -1.20 -12.34 -15.04
CA LEU A 170 -1.56 -10.93 -14.88
C LEU A 170 -3.01 -10.67 -15.32
N ARG A 171 -3.40 -11.14 -16.52
CA ARG A 171 -4.79 -10.97 -17.00
C ARG A 171 -5.82 -11.65 -16.11
N VAL A 172 -5.51 -12.83 -15.57
CA VAL A 172 -6.40 -13.52 -14.62
C VAL A 172 -6.58 -12.69 -13.35
N TYR A 173 -5.48 -12.14 -12.81
CA TYR A 173 -5.53 -11.28 -11.63
C TYR A 173 -6.32 -9.99 -11.89
N LEU A 174 -6.05 -9.29 -13.00
CA LEU A 174 -6.78 -8.06 -13.35
C LEU A 174 -8.28 -8.33 -13.52
N LYS A 175 -8.67 -9.45 -14.14
CA LYS A 175 -10.07 -9.85 -14.24
C LYS A 175 -10.71 -10.07 -12.86
N ARG A 176 -9.98 -10.68 -11.92
CA ARG A 176 -10.47 -10.85 -10.53
C ARG A 176 -10.67 -9.51 -9.84
N LEU A 177 -9.76 -8.56 -10.03
CA LEU A 177 -9.90 -7.21 -9.48
C LEU A 177 -11.13 -6.48 -10.04
N GLU A 178 -11.38 -6.56 -11.34
CA GLU A 178 -12.59 -5.99 -11.95
C GLU A 178 -13.87 -6.61 -11.39
N GLU A 179 -13.88 -7.94 -11.24
CA GLU A 179 -14.99 -8.66 -10.65
C GLU A 179 -15.20 -8.31 -9.17
N ALA A 180 -14.14 -8.08 -8.40
CA ALA A 180 -14.22 -7.59 -7.02
C ALA A 180 -14.77 -6.17 -6.95
N LYS A 181 -14.31 -5.25 -7.82
CA LYS A 181 -14.80 -3.86 -7.90
C LYS A 181 -16.30 -3.78 -8.20
N LYS A 182 -16.85 -4.72 -8.99
CA LYS A 182 -18.30 -4.82 -9.24
C LYS A 182 -19.11 -5.19 -8.00
N ARG A 183 -18.48 -5.83 -7.02
CA ARG A 183 -19.12 -6.33 -5.78
C ARG A 183 -18.75 -5.48 -4.55
N ASP A 184 -18.16 -4.31 -4.77
CA ASP A 184 -17.81 -3.38 -3.70
C ASP A 184 -19.08 -2.84 -3.05
N HIS A 185 -19.23 -3.03 -1.73
CA HIS A 185 -20.40 -2.59 -0.98
C HIS A 185 -20.60 -1.07 -1.04
N ARG A 186 -19.56 -0.26 -1.28
CA ARG A 186 -19.67 1.20 -1.43
C ARG A 186 -20.33 1.55 -2.75
N LYS A 187 -19.98 0.82 -3.82
CA LYS A 187 -20.62 0.95 -5.13
C LYS A 187 -22.07 0.48 -5.08
N LEU A 188 -22.30 -0.74 -4.59
CA LEU A 188 -23.63 -1.32 -4.48
C LEU A 188 -24.51 -0.54 -3.50
N GLY A 189 -23.96 -0.05 -2.39
CA GLY A 189 -24.67 0.76 -1.41
C GLY A 189 -25.26 2.01 -2.02
N LYS A 190 -24.50 2.68 -2.90
CA LYS A 190 -25.00 3.82 -3.68
C LYS A 190 -25.99 3.41 -4.77
N GLU A 191 -25.67 2.40 -5.58
CA GLU A 191 -26.52 1.97 -6.70
C GLU A 191 -27.89 1.42 -6.25
N LEU A 192 -27.93 0.77 -5.09
CA LEU A 192 -29.14 0.17 -4.52
C LEU A 192 -29.85 1.06 -3.51
N ASP A 193 -29.31 2.25 -3.22
CA ASP A 193 -29.86 3.21 -2.26
C ASP A 193 -29.98 2.61 -0.83
N LEU A 194 -28.87 2.07 -0.32
CA LEU A 194 -28.83 1.39 0.97
C LEU A 194 -28.33 2.30 2.11
N PHE A 195 -27.32 3.10 1.83
CA PHE A 195 -26.74 4.02 2.82
C PHE A 195 -25.96 5.15 2.13
N SER A 196 -25.64 6.18 2.90
CA SER A 196 -24.74 7.26 2.50
C SER A 196 -23.80 7.67 3.63
N VAL A 197 -22.73 8.36 3.27
CA VAL A 197 -21.82 9.05 4.20
C VAL A 197 -21.68 10.46 3.66
N THR A 198 -21.82 11.45 4.53
CA THR A 198 -21.75 12.87 4.18
C THR A 198 -20.79 13.58 5.11
N ASP A 199 -20.01 14.51 4.57
CA ASP A 199 -19.07 15.30 5.36
C ASP A 199 -19.78 16.19 6.39
N GLU A 200 -21.04 16.57 6.12
CA GLU A 200 -21.88 17.33 7.06
C GLU A 200 -22.15 16.58 8.37
N VAL A 201 -22.30 15.25 8.29
CA VAL A 201 -22.49 14.40 9.49
C VAL A 201 -21.14 14.03 10.08
N GLY A 202 -20.18 13.71 9.23
CA GLY A 202 -18.80 13.41 9.59
C GLY A 202 -18.30 12.06 9.05
N PRO A 203 -16.97 11.89 8.95
CA PRO A 203 -16.38 10.68 8.40
C PRO A 203 -16.72 9.44 9.24
N GLY A 204 -17.06 8.34 8.57
CA GLY A 204 -17.38 7.06 9.21
C GLY A 204 -18.79 6.96 9.82
N LEU A 205 -19.59 8.04 9.79
CA LEU A 205 -20.94 8.07 10.33
C LEU A 205 -21.96 7.74 9.23
N ILE A 206 -22.41 6.49 9.22
CA ILE A 206 -23.28 5.95 8.17
C ILE A 206 -24.74 6.38 8.37
N LEU A 207 -25.33 6.99 7.34
CA LEU A 207 -26.76 7.25 7.24
C LEU A 207 -27.44 6.08 6.53
N TRP A 208 -28.20 5.29 7.27
CA TRP A 208 -28.92 4.13 6.72
C TRP A 208 -30.22 4.55 6.06
N HIS A 209 -30.37 4.25 4.76
CA HIS A 209 -31.58 4.55 4.00
C HIS A 209 -32.65 3.48 4.25
N PRO A 210 -33.94 3.69 3.89
CA PRO A 210 -35.01 2.72 4.21
C PRO A 210 -34.73 1.27 3.80
N LYS A 211 -34.08 1.05 2.65
CA LYS A 211 -33.71 -0.30 2.18
C LYS A 211 -32.58 -0.91 3.01
N GLY A 212 -31.53 -0.15 3.29
CA GLY A 212 -30.41 -0.60 4.14
C GLY A 212 -30.86 -0.86 5.58
N SER A 213 -31.68 0.04 6.14
CA SER A 213 -32.30 -0.11 7.46
C SER A 213 -33.14 -1.39 7.55
N ARG A 214 -33.90 -1.74 6.50
CA ARG A 214 -34.66 -2.99 6.46
C ARG A 214 -33.74 -4.22 6.54
N ILE A 215 -32.65 -4.23 5.79
CA ILE A 215 -31.66 -5.33 5.84
C ILE A 215 -31.08 -5.44 7.25
N ARG A 216 -30.68 -4.30 7.83
CA ARG A 216 -30.15 -4.23 9.19
C ARG A 216 -31.15 -4.76 10.22
N CYS A 217 -32.42 -4.35 10.16
CA CYS A 217 -33.46 -4.84 11.08
C CYS A 217 -33.61 -6.36 10.99
N LEU A 218 -33.66 -6.93 9.78
CA LEU A 218 -33.76 -8.38 9.61
C LEU A 218 -32.57 -9.13 10.23
N MET A 219 -31.36 -8.58 10.12
CA MET A 219 -30.17 -9.15 10.75
C MET A 219 -30.21 -9.02 12.28
N GLU A 220 -30.63 -7.87 12.80
CA GLU A 220 -30.76 -7.64 14.24
C GLU A 220 -31.84 -8.55 14.86
N ASP A 221 -32.95 -8.76 14.18
CA ASP A 221 -34.04 -9.61 14.65
C ASP A 221 -33.60 -11.08 14.70
N PHE A 222 -32.97 -11.57 13.64
CA PHE A 222 -32.35 -12.90 13.64
C PHE A 222 -31.33 -13.05 14.80
N TRP A 223 -30.44 -12.07 14.97
CA TRP A 223 -29.43 -12.09 16.03
C TRP A 223 -30.07 -12.14 17.44
N LYS A 224 -31.11 -11.33 17.70
CA LYS A 224 -31.86 -11.35 18.96
C LYS A 224 -32.53 -12.69 19.21
N GLU A 225 -33.21 -13.24 18.20
CA GLU A 225 -33.87 -14.54 18.30
C GLU A 225 -32.89 -15.65 18.68
N GLU A 226 -31.70 -15.68 18.07
CA GLU A 226 -30.66 -16.65 18.42
C GLU A 226 -30.13 -16.45 19.84
N HIS A 227 -29.97 -15.21 20.32
CA HIS A 227 -29.56 -14.95 21.70
C HIS A 227 -30.58 -15.47 22.71
N PHE A 228 -31.88 -15.22 22.48
CA PHE A 228 -32.94 -15.73 23.35
C PHE A 228 -33.00 -17.26 23.37
N LYS A 229 -32.85 -17.92 22.21
CA LYS A 229 -32.81 -19.39 22.13
C LYS A 229 -31.65 -19.99 22.93
N ASN A 230 -30.53 -19.27 23.04
CA ASN A 230 -29.35 -19.70 23.77
C ASN A 230 -29.32 -19.20 25.23
N GLY A 231 -30.43 -18.66 25.74
CA GLY A 231 -30.58 -18.27 27.14
C GLY A 231 -29.87 -16.97 27.53
N TYR A 232 -29.53 -16.11 26.56
CA TYR A 232 -29.00 -14.78 26.85
C TYR A 232 -30.13 -13.83 27.26
N GLU A 233 -29.87 -13.01 28.27
CA GLU A 233 -30.74 -11.89 28.66
C GLU A 233 -30.26 -10.59 28.01
N MET A 234 -31.14 -9.93 27.27
CA MET A 234 -30.81 -8.67 26.60
C MET A 234 -30.85 -7.51 27.59
N VAL A 235 -29.80 -6.70 27.60
CA VAL A 235 -29.69 -5.48 28.41
C VAL A 235 -29.44 -4.26 27.52
N HIS A 236 -29.80 -3.08 28.02
CA HIS A 236 -29.54 -1.80 27.35
C HIS A 236 -28.74 -0.89 28.28
N SER A 237 -27.53 -0.51 27.85
CA SER A 237 -26.63 0.38 28.59
C SER A 237 -26.35 1.67 27.80
N PRO A 238 -25.98 2.78 28.48
CA PRO A 238 -25.51 4.00 27.81
C PRO A 238 -24.27 3.75 26.92
N HIS A 239 -24.14 4.55 25.85
CA HIS A 239 -22.99 4.53 24.94
C HIS A 239 -21.84 5.44 25.40
N ALA A 240 -22.04 6.20 26.47
CA ALA A 240 -21.04 7.08 27.09
C ALA A 240 -21.05 6.88 28.62
N ALA A 241 -19.87 6.98 29.23
CA ALA A 241 -19.66 6.77 30.67
C ALA A 241 -18.57 7.71 31.21
N LYS A 242 -18.54 7.91 32.53
CA LYS A 242 -17.49 8.70 33.20
C LYS A 242 -16.11 8.08 32.98
N VAL A 243 -15.09 8.92 32.85
CA VAL A 243 -13.69 8.51 32.60
C VAL A 243 -13.20 7.42 33.57
N ASP A 244 -13.63 7.47 34.84
CA ASP A 244 -13.18 6.53 35.86
C ASP A 244 -13.61 5.08 35.56
N MET A 245 -14.74 4.87 34.88
CA MET A 245 -15.16 3.53 34.44
C MET A 245 -14.15 2.94 33.44
N TRP A 246 -13.67 3.75 32.50
CA TRP A 246 -12.66 3.33 31.52
C TRP A 246 -11.28 3.12 32.15
N LYS A 247 -10.97 3.84 33.23
CA LYS A 247 -9.76 3.57 34.04
C LYS A 247 -9.88 2.24 34.77
N THR A 248 -11.04 1.98 35.41
CA THR A 248 -11.28 0.71 36.12
C THR A 248 -11.17 -0.50 35.19
N SER A 249 -11.63 -0.37 33.94
CA SER A 249 -11.49 -1.43 32.94
C SER A 249 -10.12 -1.48 32.26
N GLY A 250 -9.19 -0.57 32.57
CA GLY A 250 -7.89 -0.43 31.92
C GLY A 250 -7.91 0.12 30.49
N HIS A 251 -9.09 0.45 29.94
CA HIS A 251 -9.21 0.93 28.56
C HIS A 251 -8.58 2.31 28.36
N MET A 252 -8.46 3.12 29.41
CA MET A 252 -7.73 4.39 29.33
C MET A 252 -6.23 4.22 29.06
N ASP A 253 -5.62 3.08 29.36
CA ASP A 253 -4.19 2.88 29.13
C ASP A 253 -3.92 2.38 27.71
N PHE A 254 -4.84 1.58 27.15
CA PHE A 254 -4.65 0.92 25.84
C PHE A 254 -5.41 1.57 24.68
N TYR A 255 -6.53 2.24 24.95
CA TYR A 255 -7.45 2.75 23.91
C TYR A 255 -7.65 4.26 23.97
N LYS A 256 -6.88 5.00 24.77
CA LYS A 256 -7.03 6.45 24.92
C LYS A 256 -7.12 7.19 23.59
N ASP A 257 -6.26 6.81 22.64
CA ASP A 257 -6.17 7.46 21.32
C ASP A 257 -7.31 7.06 20.37
N ASN A 258 -8.10 6.03 20.73
CA ASN A 258 -9.24 5.52 19.97
C ASN A 258 -10.60 5.86 20.62
N ILE A 259 -10.61 6.62 21.71
CA ILE A 259 -11.84 7.04 22.40
C ILE A 259 -12.16 8.48 22.00
N PHE A 260 -13.42 8.73 21.61
CA PHE A 260 -13.89 10.10 21.37
C PHE A 260 -13.70 10.94 22.63
N SER A 261 -12.91 11.99 22.50
CA SER A 261 -12.74 12.99 23.55
C SER A 261 -13.98 13.88 23.65
N PRO A 262 -14.31 14.40 24.84
CA PRO A 262 -15.40 15.36 25.02
C PRO A 262 -15.21 16.65 24.22
#